data_AF-A0A819W097-F1
#
_entry.id   AF-A0A819W097-F1
#
_cell.length_a   1.000
_cell.length_b   1.000
_cell.length_c   1.000
_cell.angle_alpha   90.00
_cell.angle_beta   90.00
_cell.angle_gamma   90.00
#
_symmetry.space_group_name_H-M   'P 1'
#
loop_
_entity.id
_entity.type
_entity.pdbx_description
1 polymer ?
#
loop_
_entity_poly.entity_id
_entity_poly.type
_entity_poly.pdbx_seq_one_letter_code
_entity_poly.pdbx_strand_id
1 'polypeptide(L)'
;MQNKSTIVVLHRIVQKRLGDLFVYLQNVPFREYEYAKANYVCYHSPNIAENHFGRAVRDEPACVVQQTAKTLCRLYPSGIRQNSSNPDPILPWNFGVQMVAFSEKSAGVLGSPTGVNFARF
;
A
#
# COMPACT_ATOMS: atom_id res chain seq x y z
N MET A 1 -0.67 6.13 -34.42
CA MET A 1 -1.10 5.06 -33.50
C MET A 1 0.15 4.31 -33.03
N GLN A 2 0.58 4.45 -31.76
CA GLN A 2 1.74 3.70 -31.25
C GLN A 2 1.36 2.24 -31.00
N ASN A 3 2.19 1.31 -31.48
CA ASN A 3 1.99 -0.15 -31.36
C ASN A 3 2.14 -0.59 -29.89
N LYS A 4 1.23 -1.46 -29.40
CA LYS A 4 1.22 -1.98 -28.01
C LYS A 4 2.59 -2.53 -27.57
N SER A 5 3.34 -3.17 -28.47
CA SER A 5 4.66 -3.71 -28.16
C SER A 5 5.69 -2.62 -27.82
N THR A 6 5.62 -1.47 -28.49
CA THR A 6 6.50 -0.33 -28.23
C THR A 6 6.23 0.27 -26.85
N ILE A 7 4.96 0.33 -26.42
CA ILE A 7 4.58 0.85 -25.09
C ILE A 7 5.11 -0.06 -23.98
N VAL A 8 5.04 -1.38 -24.14
CA VAL A 8 5.57 -2.33 -23.13
C VAL A 8 7.09 -2.22 -22.99
N VAL A 9 7.81 -2.05 -24.10
CA VAL A 9 9.27 -1.88 -24.08
C VAL A 9 9.65 -0.56 -23.42
N LEU A 10 8.98 0.54 -23.78
CA LEU A 10 9.21 1.85 -23.15
C LEU A 10 8.90 1.82 -21.64
N HIS A 11 7.81 1.18 -21.24
CA HIS A 11 7.46 0.99 -19.84
C HIS A 11 8.57 0.25 -19.08
N ARG A 12 9.12 -0.83 -19.64
CA ARG A 12 10.24 -1.56 -19.03
C ARG A 12 11.53 -0.73 -18.93
N ILE A 13 11.86 0.05 -19.95
CA ILE A 13 13.07 0.90 -19.94
C ILE A 13 12.94 2.00 -18.88
N VAL A 14 11.78 2.64 -18.80
CA VAL A 14 11.48 3.65 -17.77
C VAL A 14 11.52 3.02 -16.38
N GLN A 15 10.91 1.85 -16.20
CA GLN A 15 10.95 1.13 -14.92
C GLN A 15 12.37 0.76 -14.50
N LYS A 16 13.25 0.37 -15.43
CA LYS A 16 14.64 0.04 -15.10
C LYS A 16 15.41 1.28 -14.63
N ARG A 17 15.35 2.37 -15.39
CA ARG A 17 16.07 3.62 -15.06
C ARG A 17 15.53 4.29 -13.80
N LEU A 18 14.22 4.25 -13.58
CA LEU A 18 13.61 4.74 -12.35
C LEU A 18 13.88 3.79 -11.17
N GLY A 19 14.01 2.50 -11.45
CA GLY A 19 14.43 1.45 -10.52
C GLY A 19 15.69 1.82 -9.75
N ASP A 20 16.68 2.34 -10.46
CA ASP A 20 17.99 2.74 -9.90
C ASP A 20 17.88 3.87 -8.86
N LEU A 21 16.75 4.60 -8.80
CA LEU A 21 16.50 5.66 -7.82
C LEU A 21 15.90 5.12 -6.50
N PHE A 22 15.30 3.92 -6.50
CA PHE A 22 14.66 3.37 -5.30
C PHE A 22 15.69 2.71 -4.38
N VAL A 23 16.16 3.48 -3.39
CA VAL A 23 17.12 2.96 -2.40
C VAL A 23 16.40 2.31 -1.21
N TYR A 24 15.37 2.96 -0.66
CA TYR A 24 14.73 2.53 0.60
C TYR A 24 13.27 2.07 0.46
N LEU A 25 12.63 2.34 -0.69
CA LEU A 25 11.21 2.08 -0.92
C LEU A 25 10.99 1.37 -2.25
N GLN A 26 11.61 0.21 -2.42
CA GLN A 26 11.40 -0.61 -3.60
C GLN A 26 10.02 -1.25 -3.54
N ASN A 27 9.13 -0.85 -4.44
CA ASN A 27 7.76 -1.34 -4.48
C ASN A 27 7.72 -2.85 -4.80
N VAL A 28 7.01 -3.61 -3.95
CA VAL A 28 6.69 -5.02 -4.16
C VAL A 28 5.19 -5.27 -3.94
N PRO A 29 4.57 -6.25 -4.62
CA PRO A 29 3.19 -6.62 -4.32
C PRO A 29 3.12 -7.25 -2.94
N PHE A 30 2.12 -6.94 -2.12
CA PHE A 30 1.92 -7.65 -0.85
C PHE A 30 1.64 -9.14 -1.09
N ARG A 31 2.30 -10.00 -0.33
CA ARG A 31 2.19 -11.46 -0.38
C ARG A 31 1.96 -12.03 1.01
N GLU A 32 1.62 -13.31 1.05
CA GLU A 32 1.49 -14.11 2.26
C GLU A 32 2.80 -14.09 3.06
N TYR A 33 2.68 -14.22 4.37
CA TYR A 33 3.81 -13.95 5.27
C TYR A 33 5.00 -14.89 5.07
N GLU A 34 4.77 -16.18 4.80
CA GLU A 34 5.89 -17.10 4.53
C GLU A 34 6.71 -16.68 3.30
N TYR A 35 6.04 -16.19 2.26
CA TYR A 35 6.74 -15.64 1.09
C TYR A 35 7.48 -14.35 1.47
N ALA A 36 6.83 -13.42 2.16
CA ALA A 36 7.43 -12.15 2.56
C ALA A 36 8.63 -12.36 3.49
N LYS A 37 8.55 -13.30 4.43
CA LYS A 37 9.62 -13.63 5.36
C LYS A 37 10.87 -14.10 4.63
N ALA A 38 10.72 -14.95 3.62
CA ALA A 38 11.81 -15.51 2.84
C ALA A 38 12.39 -14.52 1.81
N ASN A 39 11.56 -13.64 1.22
CA ASN A 39 11.95 -12.85 0.05
C ASN A 39 12.05 -11.35 0.30
N TYR A 40 11.43 -10.83 1.37
CA TYR A 40 11.46 -9.40 1.64
C TYR A 40 12.62 -9.00 2.55
N VAL A 41 13.12 -7.82 2.25
CA VAL A 41 14.15 -7.10 2.98
C VAL A 41 13.60 -5.73 3.39
N CYS A 42 14.28 -5.04 4.30
CA CYS A 42 13.74 -3.84 4.95
C CYS A 42 13.42 -2.69 3.97
N TYR A 43 14.12 -2.60 2.84
CA TYR A 43 13.86 -1.59 1.81
C TYR A 43 12.78 -1.97 0.80
N HIS A 44 12.18 -3.17 0.91
CA HIS A 44 10.98 -3.49 0.16
C HIS A 44 9.78 -2.79 0.79
N SER A 45 8.89 -2.27 -0.06
CA SER A 45 7.65 -1.61 0.33
C SER A 45 6.45 -2.35 -0.28
N PRO A 46 5.82 -3.26 0.49
CA PRO A 46 4.62 -3.94 0.08
C PRO A 46 3.44 -2.97 -0.09
N ASN A 47 2.71 -3.12 -1.19
CA ASN A 47 1.48 -2.35 -1.45
C ASN A 47 0.26 -3.29 -1.41
N ILE A 48 -0.80 -2.90 -0.69
CA ILE A 48 -2.02 -3.69 -0.53
C ILE A 48 -3.29 -2.84 -0.63
N ALA A 49 -4.29 -3.37 -1.32
CA ALA A 49 -5.63 -2.77 -1.36
C ALA A 49 -6.37 -3.08 -0.05
N GLU A 50 -7.15 -2.13 0.44
CA GLU A 50 -7.93 -2.23 1.68
C GLU A 50 -8.71 -3.55 1.83
N ASN A 51 -9.40 -3.99 0.77
CA ASN A 51 -10.19 -5.21 0.79
C ASN A 51 -9.35 -6.48 0.97
N HIS A 52 -8.14 -6.51 0.39
CA HIS A 52 -7.20 -7.60 0.58
C HIS A 52 -6.57 -7.55 1.97
N PHE A 53 -6.29 -6.34 2.48
CA PHE A 53 -5.76 -6.16 3.83
C PHE A 53 -6.75 -6.66 4.89
N GLY A 54 -8.03 -6.32 4.77
CA GLY A 54 -9.07 -6.82 5.68
C GLY A 54 -9.17 -8.34 5.70
N ARG A 55 -8.94 -9.02 4.56
CA ARG A 55 -8.87 -10.49 4.50
C ARG A 55 -7.62 -11.01 5.21
N ALA A 56 -6.45 -10.44 4.90
CA ALA A 56 -5.18 -10.85 5.52
C ALA A 56 -5.20 -10.72 7.05
N VAL A 57 -5.79 -9.64 7.58
CA VAL A 57 -5.95 -9.44 9.02
C VAL A 57 -6.90 -10.47 9.64
N ARG A 58 -7.98 -10.83 8.95
CA ARG A 58 -8.93 -11.84 9.44
C ARG A 58 -8.30 -13.24 9.45
N ASP A 59 -7.57 -13.57 8.39
CA ASP A 59 -7.07 -14.93 8.17
C ASP A 59 -5.75 -15.16 8.93
N GLU A 60 -4.84 -14.17 8.98
CA GLU A 60 -3.51 -14.29 9.59
C GLU A 60 -3.05 -12.98 10.31
N PRO A 61 -3.71 -12.55 11.40
CA PRO A 61 -3.45 -11.25 12.03
C PRO A 61 -2.01 -11.07 12.54
N ALA A 62 -1.44 -12.09 13.18
CA ALA A 62 -0.09 -12.04 13.73
C ALA A 62 0.98 -11.93 12.63
N CYS A 63 0.76 -12.61 11.51
CA CYS A 63 1.62 -12.57 10.34
C CYS A 63 1.68 -11.16 9.74
N VAL A 64 0.54 -10.46 9.68
CA VAL A 64 0.48 -9.06 9.22
C VAL A 64 1.36 -8.17 10.09
N VAL A 65 1.26 -8.27 11.43
CA VAL A 65 2.09 -7.48 12.36
C VAL A 65 3.59 -7.77 12.17
N GLN A 66 3.95 -9.04 11.99
CA GLN A 66 5.36 -9.42 11.77
C GLN A 66 5.90 -8.85 10.45
N GLN A 67 5.08 -8.82 9.40
CA GLN A 67 5.47 -8.25 8.11
C GLN A 67 5.60 -6.72 8.14
N THR A 68 4.64 -6.02 8.77
CA THR A 68 4.66 -4.56 8.91
C THR A 68 5.77 -4.09 9.85
N ALA A 69 6.20 -4.91 10.81
CA ALA A 69 7.37 -4.61 11.64
C ALA A 69 8.70 -4.66 10.85
N LYS A 70 8.80 -5.46 9.78
CA LYS A 70 10.02 -5.63 8.98
C LYS A 70 10.11 -4.69 7.78
N THR A 71 8.97 -4.24 7.25
CA THR A 71 8.89 -3.48 5.99
C THR A 71 7.88 -2.34 6.06
N LEU A 72 8.09 -1.29 5.26
CA LEU A 72 7.15 -0.18 5.16
C LEU A 72 6.00 -0.53 4.22
N CYS A 73 4.83 -0.80 4.80
CA CYS A 73 3.64 -1.21 4.06
C CYS A 73 2.77 0.00 3.70
N ARG A 74 2.28 0.02 2.46
CA ARG A 74 1.31 1.01 1.98
C ARG A 74 -0.05 0.37 1.73
N LEU A 75 -1.08 0.87 2.42
CA LEU A 75 -2.48 0.55 2.15
C LEU A 75 -3.09 1.64 1.28
N TYR A 76 -3.86 1.24 0.28
CA TYR A 76 -4.62 2.16 -0.56
C TYR A 76 -6.10 1.77 -0.68
N PRO A 77 -6.99 2.76 -0.94
CA PRO A 77 -8.42 2.51 -1.08
C PRO A 77 -8.70 1.47 -2.17
N SER A 78 -9.66 0.58 -1.93
CA SER A 78 -10.10 -0.37 -2.96
C SER A 78 -10.73 0.36 -4.16
N GLY A 79 -10.45 -0.11 -5.38
CA GLY A 79 -11.05 0.41 -6.60
C GLY A 79 -12.58 0.26 -6.69
N ILE A 80 -13.20 -0.49 -5.77
CA ILE A 80 -14.66 -0.59 -5.62
C ILE A 80 -15.27 0.72 -5.11
N ARG A 81 -14.49 1.57 -4.43
CA ARG A 81 -14.97 2.86 -3.90
C ARG A 81 -15.16 3.86 -5.04
N GLN A 82 -16.36 3.87 -5.63
CA GLN A 82 -16.71 4.80 -6.73
C GLN A 82 -16.84 6.26 -6.29
N ASN A 83 -17.07 6.51 -5.00
CA ASN A 83 -17.30 7.84 -4.43
C ASN A 83 -16.03 8.52 -3.86
N SER A 84 -14.82 8.04 -4.18
CA SER A 84 -13.55 8.53 -3.63
C SER A 84 -13.45 8.49 -2.09
N SER A 85 -14.32 7.74 -1.42
CA SER A 85 -14.27 7.55 0.04
C SER A 85 -12.96 6.91 0.49
N ASN A 86 -12.57 7.18 1.73
CA ASN A 86 -11.32 6.69 2.29
C ASN A 86 -11.54 5.48 3.21
N PRO A 87 -10.54 4.58 3.31
CA PRO A 87 -10.53 3.51 4.31
C PRO A 87 -10.50 4.10 5.72
N ASP A 88 -11.09 3.41 6.69
CA ASP A 88 -10.87 3.70 8.10
C ASP A 88 -9.40 3.37 8.45
N PRO A 89 -8.59 4.34 8.90
CA PRO A 89 -7.18 4.10 9.19
C PRO A 89 -6.92 3.39 10.51
N ILE A 90 -7.90 3.33 11.42
CA ILE A 90 -7.69 2.74 12.75
C ILE A 90 -7.28 1.28 12.63
N LEU A 91 -7.98 0.51 11.80
CA LEU A 91 -7.67 -0.90 11.59
C LEU A 91 -6.23 -1.11 11.08
N PRO A 92 -5.80 -0.54 9.94
CA PRO A 92 -4.43 -0.73 9.47
C PRO A 92 -3.35 -0.19 10.43
N TRP A 93 -3.60 0.90 11.14
CA TRP A 93 -2.66 1.40 12.16
C TRP A 93 -2.50 0.43 13.33
N ASN A 94 -3.58 -0.20 13.79
CA ASN A 94 -3.53 -1.21 14.86
C ASN A 94 -2.69 -2.44 14.47
N PHE A 95 -2.53 -2.70 13.17
CA PHE A 95 -1.70 -3.78 12.62
C PHE A 95 -0.35 -3.29 12.08
N GLY A 96 0.05 -2.05 12.43
CA GLY A 96 1.38 -1.51 12.16
C GLY A 96 1.61 -0.98 10.74
N VAL A 97 0.57 -0.83 9.91
CA VAL A 97 0.72 -0.23 8.58
C VAL A 97 1.08 1.25 8.72
N GLN A 98 2.18 1.66 8.10
CA GLN A 98 2.73 3.01 8.27
C GLN A 98 2.14 4.02 7.27
N MET A 99 1.81 3.57 6.05
CA MET A 99 1.36 4.45 4.97
C MET A 99 -0.07 4.11 4.55
N VAL A 100 -1.06 4.70 5.21
CA VAL A 100 -2.48 4.59 4.80
C VAL A 100 -2.80 5.75 3.86
N ALA A 101 -3.07 5.46 2.59
CA ALA A 101 -3.28 6.48 1.58
C ALA A 101 -4.72 6.99 1.58
N PHE A 102 -4.86 8.33 1.59
CA PHE A 102 -6.13 9.03 1.52
C PHE A 102 -6.25 9.83 0.21
N SER A 103 -7.47 10.03 -0.25
CA SER A 103 -7.78 11.06 -1.24
C SER A 103 -7.88 12.43 -0.55
N GLU A 104 -7.16 13.43 -1.08
CA GLU A 104 -7.23 14.82 -0.57
C GLU A 104 -8.62 15.44 -0.77
N LYS A 105 -9.39 14.97 -1.76
CA LYS A 105 -10.73 15.47 -2.08
C LYS A 105 -11.75 15.30 -0.94
N SER A 106 -11.48 14.43 0.02
CA SER A 106 -12.31 14.22 1.21
C SER A 106 -11.78 14.92 2.47
N ALA A 107 -10.75 15.75 2.35
CA ALA A 107 -10.22 16.56 3.43
C ALA A 107 -11.27 17.58 3.90
N GLY A 108 -11.59 17.58 5.21
CA GLY A 108 -12.45 18.60 5.83
C GLY A 108 -13.76 18.10 6.44
N VAL A 109 -14.14 16.83 6.26
CA VAL A 109 -15.31 16.27 6.95
C VAL A 109 -14.91 15.81 8.36
N LEU A 110 -15.32 16.55 9.40
CA LEU A 110 -15.14 16.16 10.80
C LEU A 110 -15.78 14.78 11.05
N GLY A 111 -15.04 13.87 11.70
CA GLY A 111 -15.46 12.48 11.91
C GLY A 111 -15.26 11.55 10.71
N SER A 112 -14.79 12.05 9.56
CA SER A 112 -14.38 11.19 8.44
C SER A 112 -12.99 10.58 8.69
N PRO A 113 -12.64 9.48 8.00
CA PRO A 113 -11.30 8.88 8.09
C PRO A 113 -10.16 9.88 7.83
N THR A 114 -10.38 10.82 6.93
CA THR A 114 -9.43 11.89 6.63
C THR A 114 -9.35 12.92 7.77
N GLY A 115 -10.48 13.26 8.40
CA GLY A 115 -10.51 14.13 9.57
C GLY A 115 -9.78 13.52 10.78
N VAL A 116 -9.90 12.21 10.99
CA VAL A 116 -9.13 11.48 12.02
C VAL A 116 -7.63 11.53 11.73
N ASN A 117 -7.23 11.40 10.46
CA ASN A 117 -5.83 11.53 10.06
C ASN A 117 -5.26 12.93 10.35
N PHE A 118 -5.97 14.00 9.97
CA PHE A 118 -5.56 15.39 10.24
C PHE A 118 -5.59 15.77 11.72
N ALA A 119 -6.44 15.15 12.53
CA ALA A 119 -6.45 15.42 13.97
C ALA A 119 -5.26 14.79 14.70
N ARG A 120 -4.64 13.76 14.11
CA ARG A 120 -3.54 13.00 14.72
C ARG A 120 -2.15 13.47 14.30
N PHE A 121 -2.01 14.05 13.11
CA PHE A 121 -0.75 14.51 12.52
C PHE A 121 -0.89 15.96 12.06
#